data_AF-C7RUZ7-F1
#
_entry.id   AF-C7RUZ7-F1
#
_cell.length_a   1.000
_cell.length_b   1.000
_cell.length_c   1.000
_cell.angle_alpha   90.00
_cell.angle_beta   90.00
_cell.angle_gamma   90.00
#
_symmetry.space_group_name_H-M   'P 1'
#
loop_
_entity.id
_entity.type
_entity.pdbx_description
1 polymer ?
#
loop_
_entity_poly.entity_id
_entity_poly.type
_entity_poly.pdbx_seq_one_letter_code
_entity_poly.pdbx_strand_id
1 'polypeptide(L)'
;MNEEQVDAVAKVLAKWNPLGAAAKEAPDLDGYRIEAGDIIFGLKIRGRSLKAEQFVADVLNQAFDLSLDAKSCAPHAKEIVAILQKTGA
;
A
#
# COMPACT_ATOMS: atom_id res chain seq x y z
N MET A 1 -3.15 -14.17 5.55
CA MET A 1 -2.86 -13.43 4.31
C MET A 1 -1.81 -14.23 3.54
N ASN A 2 -1.71 -14.11 2.21
CA ASN A 2 -0.59 -14.74 1.50
C ASN A 2 0.65 -13.83 1.68
N GLU A 3 1.71 -14.34 2.31
CA GLU A 3 2.97 -13.61 2.53
C GLU A 3 3.57 -13.12 1.20
N GLU A 4 3.47 -13.89 0.12
CA GLU A 4 3.96 -13.46 -1.19
C GLU A 4 3.24 -12.21 -1.72
N GLN A 5 1.95 -12.05 -1.38
CA GLN A 5 1.19 -10.84 -1.73
C GLN A 5 1.66 -9.65 -0.89
N VAL A 6 1.92 -9.87 0.41
CA VAL A 6 2.46 -8.83 1.30
C VAL A 6 3.81 -8.36 0.78
N ASP A 7 4.72 -9.28 0.49
CA ASP A 7 6.04 -8.99 -0.05
C ASP A 7 5.96 -8.22 -1.38
N ALA A 8 5.08 -8.63 -2.28
CA ALA A 8 4.93 -7.98 -3.58
C ALA A 8 4.37 -6.56 -3.45
N VAL A 9 3.37 -6.35 -2.59
CA VAL A 9 2.80 -5.01 -2.34
C VAL A 9 3.80 -4.12 -1.59
N ALA A 10 4.48 -4.65 -0.57
CA ALA A 10 5.53 -3.96 0.17
C ALA A 10 6.66 -3.49 -0.77
N LYS A 11 7.07 -4.32 -1.75
CA LYS A 11 8.05 -3.92 -2.78
C LYS A 11 7.57 -2.74 -3.64
N VAL A 12 6.28 -2.68 -3.99
CA VAL A 12 5.71 -1.51 -4.73
C VAL A 12 5.82 -0.27 -3.86
N LEU A 13 5.43 -0.35 -2.59
CA LEU A 13 5.48 0.76 -1.64
C LEU A 13 6.93 1.21 -1.37
N ALA A 14 7.86 0.26 -1.19
CA ALA A 14 9.28 0.55 -0.98
C ALA A 14 9.93 1.20 -2.21
N LYS A 15 9.56 0.78 -3.42
CA LYS A 15 10.04 1.38 -4.67
C LYS A 15 9.49 2.79 -4.86
N TRP A 16 8.22 3.01 -4.51
CA TRP A 16 7.61 4.34 -4.54
C TRP A 16 8.20 5.26 -3.46
N ASN A 17 8.42 4.72 -2.27
CA ASN A 17 8.95 5.39 -1.09
C ASN A 17 8.17 6.67 -0.71
N PRO A 18 6.90 6.56 -0.26
CA PRO A 18 6.08 7.72 0.10
C PRO A 18 6.67 8.58 1.23
N LEU A 19 7.53 8.00 2.10
CA LEU A 19 8.26 8.74 3.14
C LEU A 19 9.47 9.52 2.61
N GLY A 20 9.92 9.27 1.37
CA GLY A 20 11.09 9.91 0.80
C GLY A 20 12.34 9.73 1.67
N ALA A 21 13.01 10.83 2.01
CA ALA A 21 14.21 10.78 2.85
C ALA A 21 13.93 10.33 4.30
N ALA A 22 12.71 10.56 4.81
CA ALA A 22 12.33 10.22 6.18
C ALA A 22 12.31 8.70 6.44
N ALA A 23 12.23 7.88 5.38
CA ALA A 23 12.30 6.43 5.50
C ALA A 23 13.60 5.94 6.18
N LYS A 24 14.70 6.69 6.04
CA LYS A 24 15.99 6.35 6.66
C LYS A 24 16.02 6.59 8.18
N GLU A 25 15.14 7.47 8.64
CA GLU A 25 15.04 7.88 10.04
C GLU A 25 13.95 7.11 10.79
N ALA A 26 13.25 6.20 10.11
CA ALA A 26 12.20 5.36 10.67
C ALA A 26 12.75 3.96 11.00
N PRO A 27 13.27 3.73 12.23
CA PRO A 27 13.88 2.45 12.60
C PRO A 27 12.87 1.28 12.58
N ASP A 28 11.60 1.58 12.80
CA ASP A 28 10.51 0.59 12.83
C ASP A 28 9.89 0.35 11.45
N LEU A 29 10.39 1.02 10.39
CA LEU A 29 9.90 0.81 9.03
C LEU A 29 10.37 -0.53 8.49
N ASP A 30 9.52 -1.54 8.61
CA ASP A 30 9.74 -2.89 8.07
C ASP A 30 9.40 -2.93 6.57
N GLY A 31 10.07 -2.10 5.76
CA GLY A 31 9.93 -2.09 4.29
C GLY A 31 8.50 -1.93 3.78
N TYR A 32 7.62 -1.26 4.55
CA TYR A 32 6.20 -1.08 4.28
C TYR A 32 5.33 -2.35 4.39
N ARG A 33 5.80 -3.41 5.07
CA ARG A 33 5.04 -4.68 5.20
C ARG A 33 3.74 -4.53 5.98
N ILE A 34 3.74 -3.71 7.03
CA ILE A 34 2.55 -3.48 7.86
C ILE A 34 1.46 -2.80 7.02
N GLU A 35 1.82 -1.72 6.30
CA GLU A 35 0.88 -0.97 5.47
C GLU A 35 0.42 -1.79 4.26
N ALA A 36 1.32 -2.59 3.67
CA ALA A 36 0.97 -3.54 2.64
C ALA A 36 -0.11 -4.51 3.15
N GLY A 37 0.00 -4.97 4.39
CA GLY A 37 -0.98 -5.85 5.01
C GLY A 37 -2.35 -5.20 5.16
N ASP A 38 -2.39 -3.98 5.69
CA ASP A 38 -3.62 -3.22 5.87
C ASP A 38 -4.31 -2.90 4.55
N ILE A 39 -3.53 -2.52 3.52
CA ILE A 39 -4.02 -2.29 2.16
C ILE A 39 -4.67 -3.58 1.61
N ILE A 40 -3.97 -4.71 1.69
CA ILE A 40 -4.49 -6.00 1.20
C ILE A 40 -5.77 -6.38 1.92
N PHE A 41 -5.76 -6.31 3.24
CA PHE A 41 -6.91 -6.68 4.07
C PHE A 41 -8.12 -5.81 3.77
N GLY A 42 -7.95 -4.49 3.75
CA GLY A 42 -9.05 -3.57 3.50
C GLY A 42 -9.60 -3.64 2.08
N LEU A 43 -8.75 -3.82 1.06
CA LEU A 43 -9.22 -4.03 -0.32
C LEU A 43 -9.97 -5.36 -0.48
N LYS A 44 -9.56 -6.42 0.22
CA LYS A 44 -10.27 -7.71 0.20
C LYS A 44 -11.65 -7.62 0.88
N ILE A 45 -11.76 -6.89 1.99
CA ILE A 45 -13.03 -6.75 2.72
C ILE A 45 -14.00 -5.80 2.02
N ARG A 46 -13.52 -4.63 1.58
CA ARG A 46 -14.39 -3.58 1.02
C ARG A 46 -14.68 -3.81 -0.47
N GLY A 47 -13.88 -4.61 -1.16
CA GLY A 47 -14.07 -4.96 -2.57
C GLY A 47 -14.22 -3.72 -3.46
N ARG A 48 -15.16 -3.76 -4.41
CA ARG A 48 -15.36 -2.68 -5.41
C ARG A 48 -16.04 -1.41 -4.85
N SER A 49 -16.50 -1.43 -3.60
CA SER A 49 -17.15 -0.26 -2.99
C SER A 49 -16.19 0.89 -2.69
N LEU A 50 -14.89 0.61 -2.72
CA LEU A 50 -13.85 1.55 -2.35
C LEU A 50 -12.85 1.76 -3.49
N LYS A 51 -12.52 3.02 -3.75
CA LYS A 51 -11.48 3.38 -4.72
C LYS A 51 -10.12 3.02 -4.14
N ALA A 52 -9.38 2.15 -4.82
CA ALA A 52 -8.12 1.63 -4.31
C ALA A 52 -7.10 2.74 -4.04
N GLU A 53 -7.08 3.76 -4.89
CA GLU A 53 -6.20 4.91 -4.76
C GLU A 53 -6.49 5.77 -3.53
N GLN A 54 -7.78 5.91 -3.17
CA GLN A 54 -8.16 6.56 -1.92
C GLN A 54 -7.74 5.72 -0.71
N PHE A 55 -7.91 4.40 -0.78
CA PHE A 55 -7.52 3.52 0.32
C PHE A 55 -6.04 3.58 0.63
N VAL A 56 -5.23 3.51 -0.43
CA VAL A 56 -3.77 3.52 -0.32
C VAL A 56 -3.34 4.85 0.29
N ALA A 57 -3.92 5.97 -0.14
CA ALA A 57 -3.68 7.27 0.48
C ALA A 57 -4.06 7.26 1.98
N ASP A 58 -5.25 6.77 2.32
CA ASP A 58 -5.75 6.76 3.69
C ASP A 58 -4.86 5.93 4.63
N VAL A 59 -4.44 4.72 4.22
CA VAL A 59 -3.57 3.85 5.03
C VAL A 59 -2.21 4.52 5.25
N LEU A 60 -1.58 5.00 4.18
CA LEU A 60 -0.25 5.60 4.27
C LEU A 60 -0.26 6.93 5.05
N ASN A 61 -1.31 7.76 4.87
CA ASN A 61 -1.46 8.99 5.64
C ASN A 61 -1.64 8.70 7.13
N GLN A 62 -2.42 7.68 7.49
CA GLN A 62 -2.59 7.28 8.89
C GLN A 62 -1.32 6.69 9.50
N ALA A 63 -0.60 5.84 8.76
CA ALA A 63 0.60 5.17 9.25
C ALA A 63 1.77 6.14 9.44
N PHE A 64 1.87 7.16 8.59
CA PHE A 64 3.07 7.98 8.45
C PHE A 64 2.85 9.49 8.64
N ASP A 65 1.64 9.91 9.05
CA ASP A 65 1.25 11.32 9.18
C ASP A 65 1.53 12.13 7.90
N LEU A 66 1.18 11.54 6.76
CA LEU A 66 1.35 12.14 5.43
C LEU A 66 0.08 12.86 4.97
N SER A 67 0.21 13.61 3.87
CA SER A 67 -0.90 14.29 3.19
C SER A 67 -0.96 13.93 1.70
N LEU A 68 -0.86 12.63 1.39
CA LEU A 68 -1.00 12.10 0.04
C LEU A 68 -2.44 12.25 -0.44
N ASP A 69 -2.60 12.67 -1.69
CA ASP A 69 -3.91 12.71 -2.34
C ASP A 69 -4.15 11.43 -3.16
N ALA A 70 -5.43 11.09 -3.36
CA ALA A 70 -5.80 9.88 -4.10
C ALA A 70 -5.27 9.88 -5.55
N LYS A 71 -5.12 11.04 -6.22
CA LYS A 71 -4.67 11.06 -7.61
C LYS A 71 -3.19 10.71 -7.71
N SER A 72 -2.35 11.16 -6.78
CA SER A 72 -0.93 10.77 -6.74
C SER A 72 -0.74 9.29 -6.39
N CYS A 73 -1.69 8.68 -5.66
CA CYS A 73 -1.66 7.25 -5.33
C CYS A 73 -2.13 6.33 -6.47
N ALA A 74 -2.84 6.87 -7.48
CA ALA A 74 -3.49 6.10 -8.54
C ALA A 74 -2.59 5.10 -9.31
N PRO A 75 -1.37 5.47 -9.78
CA PRO A 75 -0.51 4.52 -10.50
C PRO A 75 -0.08 3.35 -9.60
N HIS A 76 0.23 3.62 -8.34
CA HIS A 76 0.68 2.61 -7.36
C HIS A 76 -0.48 1.72 -6.93
N ALA A 77 -1.66 2.29 -6.69
CA ALA A 77 -2.86 1.53 -6.37
C ALA A 77 -3.27 0.59 -7.52
N LYS A 78 -3.11 1.01 -8.78
CA LYS A 78 -3.35 0.15 -9.95
C LYS A 78 -2.40 -1.05 -9.98
N GLU A 79 -1.12 -0.84 -9.68
CA GLU A 79 -0.12 -1.92 -9.60
C GLU A 79 -0.45 -2.90 -8.47
N ILE A 80 -0.79 -2.39 -7.28
CA ILE A 80 -1.23 -3.19 -6.13
C ILE A 80 -2.45 -4.05 -6.50
N VAL A 81 -3.50 -3.46 -7.07
CA VAL A 81 -4.70 -4.20 -7.50
C VAL A 81 -4.35 -5.30 -8.51
N ALA A 82 -3.45 -5.01 -9.46
CA ALA A 82 -3.01 -6.01 -10.44
C ALA A 82 -2.27 -7.19 -9.79
N ILE A 83 -1.44 -6.96 -8.76
CA ILE A 83 -0.78 -8.03 -7.99
C ILE A 83 -1.83 -8.92 -7.29
N LEU A 84 -2.84 -8.30 -6.68
CA LEU A 84 -3.88 -9.02 -5.96
C LEU A 84 -4.78 -9.86 -6.88
N GLN A 85 -5.01 -9.40 -8.11
CA GLN A 85 -5.75 -10.15 -9.13
C GLN A 85 -4.97 -11.33 -9.71
N LYS A 86 -3.65 -11.20 -9.90
CA LYS A 86 -2.81 -12.28 -10.45
C LYS A 86 -2.62 -13.47 -9.51
N THR A 87 -2.69 -13.21 -8.20
CA THR A 87 -2.39 -14.20 -7.15
C THR A 87 -3.66 -14.69 -6.45
N GLY A 88 -4.83 -14.41 -7.03
CA GLY A 88 -6.15 -14.77 -6.52
C GLY A 88 -6.91 -15.80 -7.38
N ALA A 89 -6.19 -16.57 -8.21
CA ALA A 89 -6.70 -17.71 -8.98
C ALA A 89 -6.22 -19.02 -8.35
#